data_AF-A0A946YWY1-F1
#
_entry.id   AF-A0A946YWY1-F1
#
_cell.length_a   1.000
_cell.length_b   1.000
_cell.length_c   1.000
_cell.angle_alpha   90.00
_cell.angle_beta   90.00
_cell.angle_gamma   90.00
#
_symmetry.space_group_name_H-M   'P 1'
#
loop_
_entity.id
_entity.type
_entity.pdbx_description
1 polymer ?
#
loop_
_entity_poly.entity_id
_entity_poly.type
_entity_poly.pdbx_seq_one_letter_code
_entity_poly.pdbx_strand_id
1 'polypeptide(L)'
;MALMGAMGGGDMDKMAELMADDMVWQNAGDKNVPWIGPWEGKEAIFGFLGIFSSNFETTLWENEDAFASGDTAAVFGRMNARMTESGKETGEFTFALRAKVRNGQV
;
A
#
# COMPACT_ATOMS: atom_id res chain seq x y z
N MET A 1 -4.74 -10.33 5.01
CA MET A 1 -3.97 -9.18 4.47
C MET A 1 -2.51 -9.58 4.24
N ALA A 2 -2.26 -10.63 3.44
CA ALA A 2 -0.91 -11.17 3.29
C ALA A 2 0.04 -10.19 2.57
N LEU A 3 -0.45 -9.48 1.54
CA LEU A 3 0.37 -8.53 0.77
C LEU A 3 0.82 -7.33 1.63
N MET A 4 -0.10 -6.71 2.39
CA MET A 4 0.24 -5.59 3.28
C MET A 4 1.17 -6.02 4.42
N GLY A 5 1.01 -7.25 4.93
CA GLY A 5 1.93 -7.82 5.91
C GLY A 5 3.33 -8.03 5.35
N ALA A 6 3.44 -8.58 4.14
CA ALA A 6 4.72 -8.73 3.44
C ALA A 6 5.40 -7.37 3.18
N MET A 7 4.62 -6.36 2.75
CA MET A 7 5.11 -5.00 2.55
C MET A 7 5.63 -4.36 3.83
N GLY A 8 4.86 -4.43 4.93
CA GLY A 8 5.29 -3.88 6.22
C GLY A 8 6.49 -4.62 6.84
N GLY A 9 6.65 -5.91 6.52
CA GLY A 9 7.80 -6.73 6.95
C GLY A 9 9.02 -6.62 6.05
N GLY A 10 8.93 -5.95 4.90
CA GLY A 10 10.01 -5.88 3.91
C GLY A 10 10.25 -7.19 3.13
N ASP A 11 9.29 -8.11 3.11
CA ASP A 11 9.38 -9.40 2.41
C ASP A 11 9.01 -9.26 0.93
N MET A 12 9.98 -8.79 0.14
CA MET A 12 9.79 -8.50 -1.29
C MET A 12 9.47 -9.74 -2.12
N ASP A 13 10.04 -10.90 -1.77
CA ASP A 13 9.75 -12.16 -2.46
C ASP A 13 8.29 -12.57 -2.24
N LYS A 14 7.80 -12.46 -1.00
CA LYS A 14 6.40 -12.76 -0.71
C LYS A 14 5.45 -11.74 -1.34
N MET A 15 5.84 -10.46 -1.40
CA MET A 15 5.07 -9.47 -2.15
C MET A 15 4.95 -9.88 -3.62
N ALA A 16 6.05 -10.20 -4.28
CA ALA A 16 6.06 -10.56 -5.70
C ALA A 16 5.21 -11.81 -6.01
N GLU A 17 5.16 -12.78 -5.10
CA GLU A 17 4.29 -13.96 -5.18
C GLU A 17 2.81 -13.60 -5.09
N LEU A 18 2.45 -12.67 -4.18
CA LEU A 18 1.08 -12.28 -3.88
C LEU A 18 0.50 -11.23 -4.85
N MET A 19 1.32 -10.64 -5.71
CA MET A 19 0.88 -9.70 -6.73
C MET A 19 0.61 -10.43 -8.04
N ALA A 20 -0.52 -10.14 -8.69
CA ALA A 20 -0.72 -10.55 -10.07
C ALA A 20 0.24 -9.77 -11.01
N ASP A 21 0.61 -10.35 -12.15
CA ASP A 21 1.50 -9.68 -13.10
C ASP A 21 0.86 -8.41 -13.70
N ASP A 22 -0.47 -8.40 -13.79
CA ASP A 22 -1.31 -7.28 -14.25
C ASP A 22 -1.95 -6.50 -13.09
N MET A 23 -1.43 -6.63 -11.87
CA MET A 23 -1.93 -5.87 -10.72
C MET A 23 -1.87 -4.37 -11.00
N VAL A 24 -2.91 -3.64 -10.57
CA VAL A 24 -2.93 -2.18 -10.60
C VAL A 24 -2.96 -1.64 -9.18
N TRP A 25 -1.98 -0.81 -8.83
CA TRP A 25 -1.96 -0.09 -7.57
C TRP A 25 -2.41 1.35 -7.76
N GLN A 26 -3.45 1.77 -7.03
CA GLN A 26 -3.97 3.14 -7.08
C GLN A 26 -3.95 3.78 -5.69
N ASN A 27 -3.05 4.74 -5.49
CA ASN A 27 -3.18 5.71 -4.41
C ASN A 27 -3.92 6.94 -4.95
N ALA A 28 -4.93 7.43 -4.23
CA ALA A 28 -5.64 8.66 -4.60
C ALA A 28 -4.97 9.87 -3.93
N GLY A 29 -4.79 10.96 -4.67
CA GLY A 29 -4.15 12.17 -4.14
C GLY A 29 -3.69 13.13 -5.23
N ASP A 30 -2.77 14.02 -4.86
CA ASP A 30 -2.12 14.94 -5.78
C ASP A 30 -1.16 14.19 -6.72
N LYS A 31 -1.37 14.33 -8.03
CA LYS A 31 -0.57 13.67 -9.07
C LYS A 31 0.90 14.12 -9.12
N ASN A 32 1.23 15.22 -8.44
CA ASN A 32 2.63 15.65 -8.31
C ASN A 32 3.41 14.85 -7.26
N VAL A 33 2.74 14.02 -6.45
CA VAL A 33 3.39 13.18 -5.44
C VAL A 33 3.80 11.84 -6.08
N PRO A 34 5.08 11.42 -5.99
CA PRO A 34 5.64 10.31 -6.76
C PRO A 34 5.01 8.92 -6.56
N TRP A 35 4.21 8.73 -5.51
CA TRP A 35 3.53 7.46 -5.22
C TRP A 35 2.02 7.51 -5.47
N ILE A 36 1.48 8.62 -5.98
CA ILE A 36 0.07 8.73 -6.38
C ILE A 36 -0.09 8.14 -7.79
N GLY A 37 -0.83 7.04 -7.88
CA GLY A 37 -0.97 6.21 -9.09
C GLY A 37 -2.09 6.66 -10.04
N PRO A 38 -2.43 5.84 -11.05
CA PRO A 38 -2.22 4.38 -11.08
C PRO A 38 -0.81 3.93 -11.45
N TRP A 39 -0.42 2.76 -10.93
CA TRP A 39 0.78 2.01 -11.31
C TRP A 39 0.37 0.62 -11.80
N GLU A 40 0.72 0.28 -13.03
CA GLU A 40 0.28 -0.95 -13.70
C GLU A 40 1.44 -1.94 -13.81
N GLY A 41 1.25 -3.14 -13.26
CA GLY A 41 2.23 -4.22 -13.28
C GLY A 41 3.29 -4.12 -12.19
N LYS A 42 3.92 -5.26 -11.89
CA LYS A 42 4.88 -5.41 -10.79
C LYS A 42 6.04 -4.44 -10.86
N GLU A 43 6.62 -4.24 -12.04
CA GLU A 43 7.79 -3.36 -12.23
C GLU A 43 7.48 -1.92 -11.83
N ALA A 44 6.36 -1.37 -12.31
CA ALA A 44 5.93 -0.01 -11.96
C ALA A 44 5.61 0.11 -10.46
N ILE A 45 4.97 -0.92 -9.89
CA ILE A 45 4.62 -0.96 -8.47
C ILE A 45 5.88 -0.98 -7.59
N PHE A 46 6.83 -1.87 -7.85
CA PHE A 46 8.10 -1.91 -7.12
C PHE A 46 8.91 -0.63 -7.30
N GLY A 47 8.87 -0.02 -8.49
CA GLY A 47 9.50 1.27 -8.76
C GLY A 47 9.00 2.38 -7.83
N PHE A 48 7.68 2.59 -7.74
CA PHE A 48 7.17 3.63 -6.83
C PHE A 48 7.30 3.22 -5.35
N LEU A 49 7.18 1.94 -5.00
CA LEU A 49 7.33 1.47 -3.62
C LEU A 49 8.73 1.78 -3.08
N GLY A 50 9.78 1.65 -3.90
CA GLY A 50 11.14 2.04 -3.51
C GLY A 50 11.27 3.55 -3.23
N ILE A 51 10.59 4.39 -4.02
CA ILE A 51 10.53 5.83 -3.78
C ILE A 51 9.74 6.11 -2.50
N PHE A 52 8.58 5.48 -2.33
CA PHE A 52 7.72 5.64 -1.16
C PHE A 52 8.46 5.27 0.12
N SER A 53 9.08 4.09 0.20
CA SER A 53 9.79 3.63 1.40
C SER A 53 11.02 4.48 1.75
N SER A 54 11.62 5.15 0.76
CA SER A 54 12.74 6.06 0.99
C SER A 54 12.31 7.43 1.55
N ASN A 55 11.06 7.82 1.30
CA ASN A 55 10.53 9.16 1.62
C ASN A 55 9.50 9.17 2.77
N PHE A 56 8.90 8.01 3.07
CA PHE A 56 7.74 7.88 3.93
C PHE A 56 7.91 6.71 4.88
N GLU A 57 8.03 7.01 6.18
CA GLU A 57 8.14 6.03 7.24
C GLU A 57 6.81 5.93 7.99
N THR A 58 6.14 4.77 7.91
CA THR A 58 4.92 4.54 8.69
C THR A 58 5.25 4.39 10.17
N THR A 59 4.70 5.27 11.01
CA THR A 59 4.91 5.30 12.47
C THR A 59 3.72 4.74 13.25
N LEU A 60 2.55 4.66 12.63
CA LEU A 60 1.35 4.00 13.15
C LEU A 60 0.62 3.31 11.99
N TRP A 61 0.16 2.07 12.20
CA TRP A 61 -0.74 1.36 11.31
C TRP A 61 -1.69 0.48 12.12
N GLU A 62 -2.96 0.87 12.19
CA GLU A 62 -3.99 0.14 12.93
C GLU A 62 -5.16 -0.17 11.99
N ASN A 63 -5.46 -1.47 11.80
CA ASN A 63 -6.67 -1.89 11.10
C ASN A 63 -7.83 -1.90 12.10
N GLU A 64 -8.91 -1.18 11.79
CA GLU A 64 -10.07 -1.06 12.66
C GLU A 64 -11.23 -1.91 12.13
N ASP A 65 -11.49 -1.85 10.82
CA ASP A 65 -12.54 -2.63 10.16
C ASP A 65 -12.01 -3.37 8.94
N ALA A 66 -12.52 -4.58 8.72
CA ALA A 66 -12.24 -5.37 7.52
C ALA A 66 -13.50 -6.11 7.05
N PHE A 67 -13.83 -5.93 5.76
CA PHE A 67 -14.96 -6.58 5.10
C PHE A 67 -14.49 -7.33 3.87
N ALA A 68 -15.11 -8.46 3.57
CA ALA A 68 -14.85 -9.21 2.35
C ALA A 68 -16.17 -9.67 1.72
N SER A 69 -16.27 -9.57 0.40
CA SER A 69 -17.40 -10.08 -0.39
C SER A 69 -16.92 -10.46 -1.78
N GLY A 70 -17.10 -11.72 -2.15
CA GLY A 70 -16.63 -12.26 -3.42
C GLY A 70 -15.12 -12.10 -3.58
N ASP A 71 -14.70 -11.45 -4.67
CA ASP A 71 -13.30 -11.15 -5.01
C ASP A 71 -12.76 -9.90 -4.32
N THR A 72 -13.57 -9.20 -3.51
CA THR A 72 -13.24 -7.85 -3.02
C THR A 72 -13.08 -7.85 -1.50
N ALA A 73 -12.02 -7.20 -1.02
CA ALA A 73 -11.80 -6.88 0.38
C ALA A 73 -11.69 -5.36 0.57
N ALA A 74 -12.24 -4.85 1.67
CA ALA A 74 -12.08 -3.46 2.11
C ALA A 74 -11.54 -3.44 3.54
N VAL A 75 -10.55 -2.58 3.80
CA VAL A 75 -9.96 -2.38 5.12
C VAL A 75 -9.92 -0.90 5.44
N PHE A 76 -10.36 -0.56 6.64
CA PHE A 76 -10.34 0.79 7.17
C PHE A 76 -9.50 0.83 8.43
N GLY A 77 -8.94 1.98 8.72
CA GLY A 77 -8.15 2.14 9.93
C GLY A 77 -7.50 3.49 10.05
N ARG A 78 -6.51 3.56 10.92
CA ARG A 78 -5.72 4.76 11.19
C ARG A 78 -4.24 4.52 10.90
N MET A 79 -3.58 5.58 10.47
CA MET A 79 -2.15 5.58 10.28
C MET A 79 -1.53 6.94 10.61
N ASN A 80 -0.25 6.92 10.88
CA ASN A 80 0.61 8.09 10.97
C ASN A 80 1.92 7.77 10.25
N ALA A 81 2.58 8.80 9.78
CA ALA A 81 3.86 8.65 9.12
C ALA A 81 4.74 9.88 9.29
N ARG A 82 6.04 9.62 9.16
CA ARG A 82 7.09 10.62 9.12
C ARG A 82 7.67 10.73 7.72
N MET A 83 7.74 11.96 7.22
CA MET A 83 8.46 12.28 5.99
C MET A 83 9.97 12.25 6.29
N THR A 84 10.72 11.35 5.67
CA THR A 84 12.12 11.07 6.04
C THR A 84 13.03 12.27 5.79
N GLU A 85 12.82 13.03 4.71
CA GLU A 85 13.64 14.19 4.36
C GLU A 85 13.45 15.35 5.34
N SER A 86 12.21 15.66 5.73
CA SER A 86 11.90 16.83 6.56
C SER A 86 11.74 16.53 8.05
N GLY A 87 11.61 15.25 8.41
CA GLY A 87 11.28 14.80 9.77
C GLY A 87 9.86 15.14 10.23
N LYS A 88 9.02 15.73 9.37
CA LYS A 88 7.65 16.11 9.72
C LYS A 88 6.74 14.90 9.78
N GLU A 89 5.91 14.84 10.83
CA GLU A 89 4.81 13.89 10.93
C GLU A 89 3.62 14.38 10.09
N THR A 90 2.88 13.44 9.50
CA THR A 90 1.61 13.72 8.83
C THR A 90 0.50 14.10 9.81
N GLY A 91 0.67 13.71 11.09
CA GLY A 91 -0.43 13.57 12.03
C GLY A 91 -1.20 12.27 11.77
N GLU A 92 -1.96 11.80 12.76
CA GLU A 92 -2.84 10.64 12.57
C GLU A 92 -3.96 10.97 11.58
N PHE A 93 -4.19 10.06 10.64
CA PHE A 93 -5.29 10.14 9.67
C PHE A 93 -5.89 8.76 9.40
N THR A 94 -7.10 8.75 8.88
CA THR A 94 -7.79 7.50 8.51
C THR A 94 -7.46 7.08 7.08
N PHE A 95 -7.37 5.78 6.84
CA PHE A 95 -7.22 5.20 5.51
C PHE A 95 -8.40 4.29 5.15
N ALA A 96 -8.62 4.13 3.85
CA ALA A 96 -9.50 3.13 3.27
C ALA A 96 -8.76 2.42 2.12
N LEU A 97 -8.60 1.11 2.24
CA LEU A 97 -7.95 0.27 1.24
C LEU A 97 -8.98 -0.69 0.65
N ARG A 98 -9.05 -0.76 -0.68
CA ARG A 98 -9.82 -1.76 -1.40
C ARG A 98 -8.89 -2.63 -2.22
N ALA A 99 -8.95 -3.94 -2.01
CA ALA A 99 -8.22 -4.93 -2.80
C ALA A 99 -9.20 -5.82 -3.55
N LYS A 100 -8.85 -6.18 -4.79
CA LYS A 100 -9.44 -7.33 -5.48
C LYS A 100 -8.47 -8.50 -5.41
N VAL A 101 -8.97 -9.72 -5.36
CA VAL A 101 -8.14 -10.92 -5.25
C VAL A 101 -8.64 -11.98 -6.23
N ARG A 102 -7.73 -12.51 -7.05
CA ARG A 102 -7.97 -13.64 -7.95
C ARG A 102 -6.86 -14.67 -7.76
N ASN A 103 -7.20 -15.95 -7.69
CA ASN A 103 -6.22 -17.04 -7.59
C ASN A 103 -5.18 -16.86 -6.45
N GLY A 104 -5.59 -16.24 -5.34
CA GLY A 104 -4.69 -15.97 -4.20
C GLY A 104 -3.76 -14.76 -4.37
N GLN A 105 -3.86 -14.05 -5.49
CA GLN A 105 -3.09 -12.84 -5.81
C GLN A 105 -3.98 -11.60 -5.85
N VAL A 106 -3.41 -10.45 -5.49
CA VAL A 106 -4.06 -9.13 -5.61
C VAL A 106 -3.96 -8.65 -7.06
#